data_AF-A0A3P7MYR1-F1
#
_entry.id   AF-A0A3P7MYR1-F1
#
_cell.length_a   1.000
_cell.length_b   1.000
_cell.length_c   1.000
_cell.angle_alpha   90.00
_cell.angle_beta   90.00
_cell.angle_gamma   90.00
#
_symmetry.space_group_name_H-M   'P 1'
#
loop_
_entity.id
_entity.type
_entity.pdbx_description
1 polymer ?
#
loop_
_entity_poly.entity_id
_entity_poly.type
_entity_poly.pdbx_seq_one_letter_code
_entity_poly.pdbx_strand_id
1 'polypeptide(L)'
;NAEANAVERRRTDRIEEIGKLLDSVRQEIISSSSALQDCKAPQKNAPASARSESYFEDSRSLLISCQKQQALMEELSLLNRGSPVLVPPMRGEPLRARFRLNGIRLALKPEAPYSQTGGFAIVGQGSVGTSTPYDSPVGGRRPVKYHLIAILKCVGEGRIYHTDTITLMRVCDLPVGYARAAPLIDLPANIEFMRVLYRDWVTFKLSTTRV
;
A
#
# COMPACT_ATOMS: atom_id res chain seq x y z
N ASN A 1 -8.66 28.63 -30.57
CA ASN A 1 -10.04 28.29 -30.14
C ASN A 1 -10.37 26.79 -30.14
N ALA A 2 -10.13 26.03 -31.22
CA ALA A 2 -10.48 24.59 -31.23
C ALA A 2 -9.73 23.73 -30.18
N GLU A 3 -8.47 24.05 -29.92
CA GLU A 3 -7.60 23.33 -28.98
C GLU A 3 -7.96 23.59 -27.51
N ALA A 4 -8.22 24.84 -27.14
CA ALA A 4 -8.72 25.21 -25.81
C ALA A 4 -10.08 24.54 -25.50
N ASN A 5 -10.97 24.44 -26.50
CA ASN A 5 -12.23 23.74 -26.37
C ASN A 5 -12.05 22.21 -26.20
N ALA A 6 -11.02 21.63 -26.79
CA ALA A 6 -10.70 20.21 -26.63
C ALA A 6 -10.12 19.91 -25.23
N VAL A 7 -9.30 20.82 -24.69
CA VAL A 7 -8.75 20.75 -23.33
C VAL A 7 -9.86 20.79 -22.28
N GLU A 8 -10.75 21.78 -22.36
CA GLU A 8 -11.85 21.92 -21.40
C GLU A 8 -12.81 20.73 -21.44
N ARG A 9 -13.11 20.16 -22.61
CA ARG A 9 -13.93 18.94 -22.71
C ARG A 9 -13.28 17.74 -22.02
N ARG A 10 -11.97 17.50 -22.25
CA ARG A 10 -11.26 16.40 -21.58
C ARG A 10 -11.25 16.57 -20.06
N ARG A 11 -11.13 17.82 -19.60
CA ARG A 11 -11.19 18.15 -18.18
C ARG A 11 -12.57 17.84 -17.60
N THR A 12 -13.66 18.24 -18.26
CA THR A 12 -15.02 17.92 -17.79
C THR A 12 -15.28 16.42 -17.77
N ASP A 13 -14.86 15.70 -18.81
CA ASP A 13 -15.02 14.24 -18.89
C ASP A 13 -14.27 13.53 -17.74
N ARG A 14 -13.04 13.99 -17.45
CA ARG A 14 -12.24 13.44 -16.35
C ARG A 14 -12.84 13.73 -14.99
N ILE A 15 -13.43 14.91 -14.78
CA ILE A 15 -14.13 15.26 -13.54
C ILE A 15 -15.32 14.31 -13.31
N GLU A 16 -16.10 14.01 -14.35
CA GLU A 16 -17.22 13.06 -14.26
C GLU A 16 -16.73 11.64 -13.93
N GLU A 17 -15.66 11.19 -14.59
CA GLU A 17 -15.03 9.89 -14.32
C GLU A 17 -14.56 9.78 -12.87
N ILE A 18 -13.89 10.80 -12.34
CA ILE A 18 -13.44 10.83 -10.95
C ILE A 18 -14.62 10.76 -9.98
N GLY A 19 -15.75 11.40 -10.31
CA GLY A 19 -16.99 11.27 -9.53
C GLY A 19 -17.41 9.81 -9.36
N LYS A 20 -17.47 9.05 -10.47
CA LYS A 20 -17.82 7.63 -10.47
C LYS A 20 -16.80 6.78 -9.69
N LEU A 21 -15.51 7.07 -9.86
CA LEU A 21 -14.44 6.38 -9.14
C LEU A 21 -14.51 6.64 -7.63
N LEU A 22 -14.80 7.86 -7.21
CA LEU A 22 -14.98 8.21 -5.80
C LEU A 22 -16.15 7.46 -5.17
N ASP A 23 -17.27 7.32 -5.88
CA ASP A 23 -18.41 6.54 -5.40
C ASP A 23 -18.07 5.06 -5.24
N SER A 24 -17.37 4.47 -6.22
CA SER A 24 -16.87 3.10 -6.13
C SER A 24 -15.95 2.91 -4.93
N VAL A 25 -14.98 3.80 -4.73
CA VAL A 25 -14.03 3.72 -3.61
C VAL A 25 -14.73 3.91 -2.26
N ARG A 26 -15.76 4.76 -2.16
CA ARG A 26 -16.57 4.87 -0.93
C ARG A 26 -17.23 3.54 -0.57
N GLN A 27 -17.77 2.82 -1.56
CA GLN A 27 -18.36 1.51 -1.32
C GLN A 27 -17.31 0.49 -0.85
N GLU A 28 -16.11 0.49 -1.45
CA GLU A 28 -14.99 -0.35 -0.98
C GLU A 28 -14.61 -0.06 0.48
N ILE A 29 -14.56 1.23 0.85
CA ILE A 29 -14.23 1.67 2.21
C ILE A 29 -15.31 1.23 3.20
N ILE A 30 -16.59 1.41 2.87
CA ILE A 30 -17.71 0.98 3.71
C ILE A 30 -17.64 -0.53 3.91
N SER A 31 -17.51 -1.30 2.82
CA SER A 31 -17.43 -2.75 2.86
C SER A 31 -16.26 -3.25 3.71
N SER A 32 -15.05 -2.72 3.49
CA SER A 32 -13.85 -3.13 4.26
C SER A 32 -13.96 -2.71 5.74
N SER A 33 -14.57 -1.55 6.02
CA SER A 33 -14.78 -1.08 7.38
C SER A 33 -15.79 -1.94 8.14
N SER A 34 -16.87 -2.37 7.49
CA SER A 34 -17.85 -3.30 8.05
C SER A 34 -17.22 -4.66 8.37
N ALA A 35 -16.44 -5.23 7.43
CA ALA A 35 -15.73 -6.49 7.65
C ALA A 35 -14.78 -6.43 8.86
N LEU A 36 -14.08 -5.31 9.05
CA LEU A 36 -13.24 -5.08 10.23
C LEU A 36 -14.03 -4.96 11.54
N GLN A 37 -15.25 -4.42 11.51
CA GLN A 37 -16.11 -4.38 12.69
C GLN A 37 -16.57 -5.80 13.08
N ASP A 38 -16.91 -6.62 12.08
CA ASP A 38 -17.30 -8.02 12.30
C ASP A 38 -16.14 -8.85 12.86
N CYS A 39 -14.90 -8.57 12.44
CA CYS A 39 -13.71 -9.19 12.98
C CYS A 39 -13.46 -8.85 14.46
N LYS A 40 -13.99 -7.74 15.00
CA LYS A 40 -13.89 -7.40 16.43
C LYS A 40 -14.88 -8.17 17.30
N ALA A 41 -16.01 -8.62 16.74
CA ALA A 41 -16.97 -9.44 17.47
C ALA A 41 -16.34 -10.80 17.85
N PRO A 42 -16.53 -11.31 19.08
CA PRO A 42 -16.00 -12.60 19.48
C PRO A 42 -16.66 -13.73 18.68
N GLN A 43 -16.01 -14.18 17.61
CA GLN A 43 -16.43 -15.36 16.87
C GLN A 43 -16.04 -16.62 17.64
N LYS A 44 -17.04 -17.39 18.08
CA LYS A 44 -16.88 -18.58 18.94
C LYS A 44 -16.18 -19.76 18.24
N ASN A 45 -16.04 -19.72 16.90
CA ASN A 45 -15.72 -20.89 16.08
C ASN A 45 -14.54 -20.71 15.09
N ALA A 46 -13.89 -19.54 15.06
CA ALA A 46 -12.77 -19.29 14.13
C ALA A 46 -11.41 -19.50 14.82
N PRO A 47 -10.46 -20.22 14.18
CA PRO A 47 -9.09 -20.31 14.70
C PRO A 47 -8.44 -18.92 14.75
N ALA A 48 -7.65 -18.66 15.80
CA ALA A 48 -7.04 -17.35 16.04
C ALA A 48 -6.15 -16.86 14.88
N SER A 49 -5.51 -17.79 14.15
CA SER A 49 -4.68 -17.50 12.97
C SER A 49 -5.51 -16.94 11.81
N ALA A 50 -6.62 -17.60 11.46
CA ALA A 50 -7.49 -17.19 10.36
C ALA A 50 -8.15 -15.82 10.63
N ARG A 51 -8.48 -15.54 11.90
CA ARG A 51 -9.02 -14.24 12.32
C ARG A 51 -7.98 -13.12 12.22
N SER A 52 -6.71 -13.42 12.51
CA SER A 52 -5.61 -12.46 12.38
C SER A 52 -5.31 -12.14 10.90
N GLU A 53 -5.43 -13.13 10.02
CA GLU A 53 -5.20 -12.97 8.58
C GLU A 53 -6.33 -12.19 7.91
N SER A 54 -7.60 -12.54 8.18
CA SER A 54 -8.74 -11.78 7.63
C SER A 54 -8.72 -10.32 8.08
N TYR A 55 -8.44 -10.09 9.37
CA TYR A 55 -8.31 -8.75 9.92
C TYR A 55 -7.19 -7.94 9.24
N PHE A 56 -6.06 -8.59 8.93
CA PHE A 56 -4.97 -7.95 8.21
C PHE A 56 -5.36 -7.58 6.78
N GLU A 57 -5.96 -8.50 6.01
CA GLU A 57 -6.37 -8.24 4.64
C GLU A 57 -7.44 -7.15 4.54
N ASP A 58 -8.43 -7.17 5.42
CA ASP A 58 -9.44 -6.11 5.48
C ASP A 58 -8.83 -4.76 5.87
N SER A 59 -7.85 -4.75 6.80
CA SER A 59 -7.10 -3.54 7.18
C SER A 59 -6.26 -3.01 6.02
N ARG A 60 -5.63 -3.90 5.25
CA ARG A 60 -4.83 -3.57 4.07
C ARG A 60 -5.71 -3.01 2.96
N SER A 61 -6.84 -3.66 2.69
CA SER A 61 -7.84 -3.20 1.72
C SER A 61 -8.33 -1.79 2.08
N LEU A 62 -8.75 -1.59 3.33
CA LEU A 62 -9.20 -0.29 3.81
C LEU A 62 -8.11 0.80 3.66
N LEU A 63 -6.86 0.50 4.02
CA LEU A 63 -5.75 1.43 3.86
C LEU A 63 -5.58 1.85 2.40
N ILE A 64 -5.58 0.88 1.48
CA ILE A 64 -5.42 1.11 0.04
C ILE A 64 -6.57 1.96 -0.49
N SER A 65 -7.83 1.62 -0.18
CA SER A 65 -9.00 2.38 -0.65
C SER A 65 -9.03 3.81 -0.09
N CYS A 66 -8.62 4.02 1.17
CA CYS A 66 -8.44 5.36 1.73
C CYS A 66 -7.35 6.15 0.98
N GLN A 67 -6.23 5.51 0.61
CA GLN A 67 -5.19 6.18 -0.20
C GLN A 67 -5.70 6.50 -1.62
N LYS A 68 -6.52 5.63 -2.24
CA LYS A 68 -7.18 5.90 -3.53
C LYS A 68 -8.09 7.13 -3.44
N GLN A 69 -8.95 7.16 -2.43
CA GLN A 69 -9.89 8.27 -2.23
C GLN A 69 -9.13 9.59 -2.10
N GLN A 70 -8.05 9.61 -1.31
CA GLN A 70 -7.21 10.79 -1.16
C GLN A 70 -6.60 11.23 -2.51
N ALA A 71 -6.04 10.30 -3.29
CA ALA A 71 -5.42 10.62 -4.58
C ALA A 71 -6.44 11.17 -5.60
N LEU A 72 -7.65 10.59 -5.64
CA LEU A 72 -8.74 11.06 -6.51
C LEU A 72 -9.25 12.43 -6.08
N MET A 73 -9.37 12.70 -4.78
CA MET A 73 -9.73 14.03 -4.28
C MET A 73 -8.67 15.09 -4.59
N GLU A 74 -7.39 14.73 -4.49
CA GLU A 74 -6.27 15.60 -4.86
C GLU A 74 -6.31 15.94 -6.36
N GLU A 75 -6.49 14.94 -7.23
CA GLU A 75 -6.66 15.15 -8.67
C GLU A 75 -7.88 16.03 -8.98
N LEU A 76 -9.05 15.74 -8.38
CA LEU A 76 -10.25 16.55 -8.57
C LEU A 76 -10.05 18.00 -8.15
N SER A 77 -9.33 18.24 -7.05
CA SER A 77 -9.00 19.59 -6.60
C SER A 77 -8.11 20.33 -7.60
N LEU A 78 -7.12 19.64 -8.18
CA LEU A 78 -6.24 20.20 -9.20
C LEU A 78 -7.02 20.53 -10.48
N LEU A 79 -7.86 19.61 -10.95
CA LEU A 79 -8.70 19.82 -12.12
C LEU A 79 -9.67 20.99 -11.89
N ASN A 80 -10.32 21.09 -10.74
CA ASN A 80 -11.25 22.20 -10.44
C ASN A 80 -10.55 23.57 -10.39
N ARG A 81 -9.28 23.63 -9.99
CA ARG A 81 -8.47 24.87 -10.01
C ARG A 81 -8.00 25.29 -11.40
N GLY A 82 -8.34 24.54 -12.45
CA GLY A 82 -7.86 24.80 -13.81
C GLY A 82 -6.39 24.44 -13.98
N SER A 83 -5.85 23.59 -13.10
CA SER A 83 -4.48 23.12 -13.24
C SER A 83 -4.35 22.36 -14.56
N PRO A 84 -3.36 22.67 -15.42
CA PRO A 84 -3.13 21.94 -16.67
C PRO A 84 -2.57 20.53 -16.44
N VAL A 85 -2.49 20.10 -15.17
CA VAL A 85 -2.10 18.76 -14.77
C VAL A 85 -3.07 17.77 -15.43
N LEU A 86 -2.58 17.19 -16.54
CA LEU A 86 -3.15 16.12 -17.37
C LEU A 86 -4.08 16.50 -18.54
N VAL A 87 -3.69 17.45 -19.37
CA VAL A 87 -4.08 17.35 -20.79
C VAL A 87 -3.07 16.44 -21.49
N PRO A 88 -3.51 15.34 -22.15
CA PRO A 88 -2.60 14.48 -22.90
C PRO A 88 -1.84 15.27 -23.97
N PRO A 89 -0.56 14.93 -24.20
CA PRO A 89 0.28 15.59 -25.18
C PRO A 89 -0.34 15.60 -26.58
N MET A 90 -0.25 16.73 -27.27
CA MET A 90 -0.71 16.90 -28.66
C MET A 90 0.26 16.24 -29.66
N ARG A 91 -0.19 16.09 -30.91
CA ARG A 91 0.57 15.40 -31.98
C ARG A 91 1.85 16.18 -32.29
N GLY A 92 3.01 15.68 -31.82
CA GLY A 92 4.32 16.34 -31.93
C GLY A 92 5.11 16.43 -30.61
N GLU A 93 4.51 16.06 -29.48
CA GLU A 93 5.16 16.16 -28.16
C GLU A 93 6.01 14.91 -27.80
N PRO A 94 7.32 15.07 -27.49
CA PRO A 94 8.21 13.96 -27.21
C PRO A 94 8.25 13.57 -25.71
N LEU A 95 8.59 12.29 -25.51
CA LEU A 95 8.98 11.58 -24.29
C LEU A 95 7.85 11.08 -23.36
N ARG A 96 7.22 9.98 -23.81
CA ARG A 96 6.72 8.95 -22.89
C ARG A 96 7.93 8.26 -22.25
N ALA A 97 8.11 8.44 -20.95
CA ALA A 97 9.03 7.63 -20.17
C ALA A 97 8.32 6.37 -19.68
N ARG A 98 9.05 5.26 -19.71
CA ARG A 98 8.64 4.02 -19.05
C ARG A 98 9.21 4.03 -17.65
N PHE A 99 8.34 4.03 -16.64
CA PHE A 99 8.74 3.82 -15.27
C PHE A 99 8.57 2.35 -14.92
N ARG A 100 9.61 1.74 -14.38
CA ARG A 100 9.59 0.37 -13.88
C ARG A 100 10.24 0.34 -12.49
N LEU A 101 9.49 -0.14 -11.51
CA LEU A 101 9.97 -0.38 -10.16
C LEU A 101 9.87 -1.88 -9.86
N ASN A 102 11.04 -2.48 -9.63
CA ASN A 102 11.16 -3.92 -9.34
C ASN A 102 11.13 -4.22 -7.83
N GLY A 103 11.39 -3.23 -6.98
CA GLY A 103 11.37 -3.41 -5.54
C GLY A 103 11.89 -2.19 -4.79
N ILE A 104 11.67 -2.19 -3.48
CA ILE A 104 12.05 -1.12 -2.57
C ILE A 104 12.78 -1.71 -1.40
N ARG A 105 14.04 -1.32 -1.24
CA ARG A 105 14.88 -1.76 -0.12
C ARG A 105 14.72 -0.81 1.06
N LEU A 106 14.32 -1.35 2.21
CA LEU A 106 14.16 -0.63 3.47
C LEU A 106 15.25 -1.05 4.45
N ALA A 107 15.91 -0.06 5.05
CA ALA A 107 16.82 -0.29 6.18
C ALA A 107 16.03 -0.34 7.48
N LEU A 108 16.20 -1.42 8.24
CA LEU A 108 15.63 -1.53 9.57
C LEU A 108 16.56 -0.93 10.60
N LYS A 109 16.00 -0.11 11.49
CA LYS A 109 16.77 0.44 12.60
C LYS A 109 17.16 -0.71 13.54
N PRO A 110 18.46 -0.93 13.81
CA PRO A 110 18.87 -1.90 14.82
C PRO A 110 18.42 -1.42 16.21
N GLU A 111 18.00 -2.34 17.07
CA GLU A 111 17.86 -2.03 18.50
C GLU A 111 19.26 -1.77 19.08
N ALA A 112 19.51 -0.56 19.56
CA ALA A 112 20.76 -0.16 20.21
C ALA A 112 20.86 -0.73 21.64
N PRO A 113 22.06 -0.81 22.26
CA PRO A 113 23.22 -1.55 21.82
C PRO A 113 23.57 -2.65 22.84
N TYR A 114 22.69 -3.63 23.09
CA TYR A 114 23.00 -4.74 24.03
C TYR A 114 22.40 -6.10 23.67
N SER A 115 21.62 -6.25 22.61
CA SER A 115 21.05 -7.55 22.25
C SER A 115 21.73 -8.12 21.00
N GLN A 116 22.62 -9.10 21.20
CA GLN A 116 23.08 -10.01 20.14
C GLN A 116 21.91 -10.80 19.50
N THR A 117 20.71 -10.66 20.06
CA THR A 117 19.41 -11.23 19.68
C THR A 117 18.37 -10.19 19.24
N GLY A 118 18.74 -8.90 19.14
CA GLY A 118 17.83 -7.80 18.76
C GLY A 118 17.62 -7.67 17.26
N GLY A 119 16.43 -7.24 16.86
CA GLY A 119 16.09 -6.95 15.47
C GLY A 119 14.88 -7.70 14.95
N PHE A 120 14.63 -7.57 13.65
CA PHE A 120 13.48 -8.16 12.99
C PHE A 120 13.92 -9.23 11.99
N ALA A 121 13.14 -10.30 11.91
CA ALA A 121 13.27 -11.32 10.89
C ALA A 121 12.03 -11.30 10.00
N ILE A 122 12.24 -11.61 8.72
CA ILE A 122 11.15 -11.85 7.77
C ILE A 122 10.58 -13.23 8.08
N VAL A 123 9.27 -13.32 8.24
CA VAL A 123 8.58 -14.59 8.52
C VAL A 123 7.52 -14.81 7.45
N GLY A 124 7.68 -15.90 6.70
CA GLY A 124 6.86 -16.23 5.53
C GLY A 124 7.36 -15.51 4.28
N GLN A 125 8.01 -16.26 3.38
CA GLN A 125 8.34 -15.76 2.04
C GLN A 125 7.35 -16.42 1.06
N GLY A 126 6.33 -15.67 0.65
CA GLY A 126 5.43 -16.06 -0.44
C GLY A 126 3.97 -16.21 -0.04
N SER A 127 3.14 -15.41 -0.71
CA SER A 127 1.66 -15.43 -0.71
C SER A 127 0.97 -15.36 0.66
N VAL A 128 0.12 -14.34 0.81
CA VAL A 128 -0.99 -14.32 1.78
C VAL A 128 -1.64 -15.71 1.78
N GLY A 129 -1.57 -16.42 2.92
CA GLY A 129 -2.11 -17.77 3.06
C GLY A 129 -1.11 -18.90 3.35
N THR A 130 0.21 -18.64 3.38
CA THR A 130 1.10 -19.55 4.13
C THR A 130 0.97 -19.25 5.61
N SER A 131 0.29 -20.13 6.34
CA SER A 131 0.20 -20.06 7.80
C SER A 131 1.60 -19.85 8.36
N THR A 132 1.86 -18.67 8.93
CA THR A 132 3.08 -18.47 9.70
C THR A 132 3.06 -19.54 10.79
N PRO A 133 4.05 -20.45 10.88
CA PRO A 133 3.93 -21.65 11.70
C PRO A 133 3.97 -21.38 13.22
N TYR A 134 3.90 -20.11 13.64
CA TYR A 134 4.22 -19.70 14.99
C TYR A 134 3.26 -18.65 15.56
N ASP A 135 2.11 -19.14 16.04
CA ASP A 135 1.21 -18.39 16.96
C ASP A 135 1.42 -18.82 18.43
N SER A 136 2.29 -19.81 18.67
CA SER A 136 2.61 -20.28 20.01
C SER A 136 3.45 -19.23 20.76
N PRO A 137 3.20 -19.01 22.07
CA PRO A 137 3.98 -18.05 22.83
C PRO A 137 5.41 -18.57 23.09
N VAL A 138 6.42 -17.80 22.68
CA VAL A 138 7.83 -18.02 23.12
C VAL A 138 8.02 -17.26 24.44
N GLY A 139 8.50 -17.94 25.49
CA GLY A 139 8.78 -17.30 26.78
C GLY A 139 7.54 -16.68 27.46
N GLY A 140 6.35 -17.22 27.21
CA GLY A 140 5.08 -16.74 27.79
C GLY A 140 4.52 -15.47 27.13
N ARG A 141 5.16 -14.94 26.08
CA ARG A 141 4.65 -13.81 25.30
C ARG A 141 4.14 -14.28 23.94
N ARG A 142 2.98 -13.74 23.53
CA ARG A 142 2.50 -13.94 22.16
C ARG A 142 3.38 -13.15 21.20
N PRO A 143 3.82 -13.77 20.10
CA PRO A 143 4.61 -13.07 19.11
C PRO A 143 3.78 -11.98 18.42
N VAL A 144 4.44 -10.87 18.05
CA VAL A 144 3.81 -9.73 17.36
C VAL A 144 4.20 -9.75 15.88
N LYS A 145 3.22 -9.58 14.99
CA LYS A 145 3.44 -9.50 13.54
C LYS A 145 3.39 -8.04 13.08
N TYR A 146 4.38 -7.65 12.29
CA TYR A 146 4.45 -6.34 11.65
C TYR A 146 4.34 -6.52 10.14
N HIS A 147 3.33 -5.92 9.52
CA HIS A 147 3.15 -5.98 8.09
C HIS A 147 3.61 -4.67 7.45
N LEU A 148 4.49 -4.78 6.45
CA LEU A 148 5.03 -3.66 5.69
C LEU A 148 4.46 -3.66 4.28
N ILE A 149 3.97 -2.50 3.85
CA ILE A 149 3.59 -2.23 2.46
C ILE A 149 4.03 -0.82 2.08
N ALA A 150 4.54 -0.69 0.87
CA ALA A 150 4.86 0.60 0.29
C ALA A 150 3.79 0.99 -0.72
N ILE A 151 3.28 2.22 -0.62
CA ILE A 151 2.27 2.79 -1.50
C ILE A 151 2.89 3.95 -2.27
N LEU A 152 2.79 3.87 -3.60
CA LEU A 152 3.21 4.90 -4.53
C LEU A 152 1.97 5.60 -5.07
N LYS A 153 1.92 6.92 -4.96
CA LYS A 153 0.85 7.73 -5.54
C LYS A 153 1.39 8.49 -6.75
N CYS A 154 0.67 8.40 -7.86
CA CYS A 154 0.91 9.23 -9.02
C CYS A 154 0.14 10.54 -8.86
N VAL A 155 0.88 11.61 -8.60
CA VAL A 155 0.32 12.93 -8.36
C VAL A 155 -0.42 13.39 -9.61
N GLY A 156 -1.64 13.88 -9.42
CA GLY A 156 -2.47 14.38 -10.50
C GLY A 156 -3.23 13.32 -11.28
N GLU A 157 -2.87 12.01 -11.26
CA GLU A 157 -3.57 10.98 -12.05
C GLU A 157 -4.59 10.16 -11.25
N GLY A 158 -4.67 10.38 -9.93
CA GLY A 158 -5.57 9.62 -9.04
C GLY A 158 -5.21 8.13 -8.97
N ARG A 159 -4.06 7.73 -9.52
CA ARG A 159 -3.57 6.35 -9.56
C ARG A 159 -2.68 6.07 -8.37
N ILE A 160 -2.85 4.89 -7.80
CA ILE A 160 -1.96 4.38 -6.76
C ILE A 160 -1.44 3.01 -7.18
N TYR A 161 -0.22 2.72 -6.79
CA TYR A 161 0.43 1.42 -6.91
C TYR A 161 0.95 1.02 -5.54
N HIS A 162 1.10 -0.26 -5.28
CA HIS A 162 1.67 -0.73 -4.02
C HIS A 162 2.55 -1.96 -4.23
N THR A 163 3.49 -2.17 -3.31
CA THR A 163 4.32 -3.38 -3.29
C THR A 163 3.54 -4.58 -2.78
N ASP A 164 4.16 -5.75 -2.83
CA ASP A 164 3.70 -6.87 -2.02
C ASP A 164 3.91 -6.55 -0.53
N THR A 165 3.11 -7.22 0.30
CA THR A 165 3.25 -7.10 1.76
C THR A 165 4.34 -8.06 2.24
N ILE A 166 5.20 -7.58 3.15
CA ILE A 166 6.12 -8.44 3.91
C ILE A 166 5.76 -8.45 5.39
N THR A 167 5.81 -9.62 6.00
CA THR A 167 5.58 -9.81 7.43
C THR A 167 6.90 -9.96 8.16
N LEU A 168 7.05 -9.18 9.23
CA LEU A 168 8.19 -9.20 10.13
C LEU A 168 7.75 -9.59 11.53
N MET A 169 8.65 -10.29 12.22
CA MET A 169 8.54 -10.55 13.66
C MET A 169 9.86 -10.18 14.32
N ARG A 170 9.82 -9.85 15.60
CA ARG A 170 11.08 -9.65 16.33
C ARG A 170 11.77 -10.98 16.52
N VAL A 171 13.09 -10.99 16.42
CA VAL A 171 13.89 -12.22 16.61
C VAL A 171 13.68 -12.82 18.00
N CYS A 172 13.46 -12.00 19.02
CA CYS A 172 13.16 -12.45 20.39
C CYS A 172 11.78 -13.09 20.57
N ASP A 173 10.86 -12.87 19.63
CA ASP A 173 9.53 -13.51 19.61
C ASP A 173 9.55 -14.85 18.84
N LEU A 174 10.71 -15.26 18.32
CA LEU A 174 10.92 -16.49 17.57
C LEU A 174 11.75 -17.50 18.37
N PRO A 175 11.59 -18.82 18.12
CA PRO A 175 12.45 -19.83 18.73
C PRO A 175 13.93 -19.57 18.42
N VAL A 176 14.81 -19.94 19.37
CA VAL A 176 16.26 -19.85 19.19
C VAL A 176 16.67 -20.63 17.95
N GLY A 177 17.42 -19.99 17.05
CA GLY A 177 17.89 -20.60 15.80
C GLY A 177 16.90 -20.56 14.63
N TYR A 178 15.68 -20.03 14.82
CA TYR A 178 14.65 -20.01 13.77
C TYR A 178 14.95 -19.00 12.66
N ALA A 179 15.45 -17.81 13.01
CA ALA A 179 15.78 -16.78 12.03
C ALA A 179 16.89 -15.86 12.53
N ARG A 180 17.53 -15.17 11.58
CA ARG A 180 18.54 -14.14 11.85
C ARG A 180 17.94 -12.75 11.58
N ALA A 181 18.34 -11.77 12.38
CA ALA A 181 17.96 -10.38 12.16
C ALA A 181 18.39 -9.92 10.75
N ALA A 182 17.45 -9.34 10.00
CA ALA A 182 17.69 -8.75 8.69
C ALA A 182 17.93 -7.24 8.83
N PRO A 183 19.09 -6.71 8.42
CA PRO A 183 19.35 -5.26 8.47
C PRO A 183 18.63 -4.51 7.34
N LEU A 184 18.34 -5.21 6.24
CA LEU A 184 17.71 -4.70 5.03
C LEU A 184 16.57 -5.64 4.64
N ILE A 185 15.46 -5.08 4.19
CA ILE A 185 14.32 -5.83 3.65
C ILE A 185 14.01 -5.30 2.26
N ASP A 186 13.78 -6.22 1.33
CA ASP A 186 13.32 -5.89 -0.02
C ASP A 186 11.81 -6.09 -0.09
N LEU A 187 11.05 -5.02 -0.29
CA LEU A 187 9.65 -5.07 -0.68
C LEU A 187 9.57 -5.27 -2.20
N PRO A 188 9.24 -6.46 -2.71
CA PRO A 188 9.17 -6.67 -4.15
C PRO A 188 8.02 -5.84 -4.75
N ALA A 189 8.28 -5.32 -5.93
CA ALA A 189 7.33 -4.54 -6.70
C ALA A 189 7.33 -5.05 -8.13
N ASN A 190 6.15 -5.23 -8.72
CA ASN A 190 6.02 -5.44 -10.16
C ASN A 190 5.20 -4.30 -10.76
N ILE A 191 5.73 -3.09 -10.63
CA ILE A 191 5.04 -1.86 -11.04
C ILE A 191 5.68 -1.37 -12.32
N GLU A 192 4.88 -1.32 -13.38
CA GLU A 192 5.30 -0.79 -14.67
C GLU A 192 4.20 0.11 -15.26
N PHE A 193 4.57 1.32 -15.69
CA PHE A 193 3.66 2.19 -16.43
C PHE A 193 4.42 3.09 -17.41
N MET A 194 3.74 3.47 -18.50
CA MET A 194 4.26 4.39 -19.52
C MET A 194 3.58 5.75 -19.40
N ARG A 195 4.33 6.83 -19.17
CA ARG A 195 3.77 8.18 -19.00
C ARG A 195 4.71 9.33 -19.39
N VAL A 196 4.13 10.50 -19.56
CA VAL A 196 4.86 11.76 -19.80
C VAL A 196 5.42 12.26 -18.47
N LEU A 197 6.73 12.42 -18.32
CA LEU A 197 7.31 12.89 -17.06
C LEU A 197 7.01 14.38 -16.87
N TYR A 198 6.46 14.75 -15.71
CA TYR A 198 6.64 16.11 -15.20
C TYR A 198 7.35 16.04 -13.84
N ARG A 199 7.83 17.19 -13.39
CA ARG A 199 8.48 17.37 -12.08
C ARG A 199 7.50 16.99 -10.96
N ASP A 200 7.99 16.29 -9.92
CA ASP A 200 7.26 15.92 -8.69
C ASP A 200 6.05 14.96 -8.85
N TRP A 201 6.17 13.98 -9.75
CA TRP A 201 5.09 13.07 -10.14
C TRP A 201 4.77 11.90 -9.20
N VAL A 202 5.68 11.53 -8.30
CA VAL A 202 5.50 10.35 -7.44
C VAL A 202 5.75 10.73 -5.99
N THR A 203 4.77 10.44 -5.13
CA THR A 203 4.97 10.50 -3.68
C THR A 203 5.01 9.09 -3.10
N PHE A 204 5.90 8.90 -2.13
CA PHE A 204 6.14 7.63 -1.48
C PHE A 204 5.59 7.64 -0.05
N LYS A 205 4.76 6.65 0.30
CA LYS A 205 4.29 6.46 1.68
C LYS A 205 4.52 5.02 2.12
N LEU A 206 5.31 4.87 3.20
CA LEU A 206 5.48 3.60 3.89
C LEU A 206 4.39 3.47 4.97
N SER A 207 3.72 2.32 5.02
CA SER A 207 2.75 2.02 6.08
C SER A 207 3.15 0.75 6.81
N THR A 208 2.95 0.77 8.12
CA THR A 208 3.25 -0.31 9.06
C THR A 208 1.98 -0.61 9.86
N THR A 209 1.49 -1.84 9.80
CA THR A 209 0.38 -2.31 10.63
C THR A 209 0.90 -3.35 11.61
N ARG A 210 0.51 -3.21 12.88
CA ARG A 210 0.82 -4.17 13.95
C ARG A 210 -0.44 -5.01 14.21
N VAL A 211 -0.28 -6.34 14.18
CA VAL A 211 -1.34 -7.30 14.52
C VAL A 211 -0.86 -8.20 15.65
#